data_AF-A0A1H0SEX9-F1
#
_entry.id   AF-A0A1H0SEX9-F1
#
_cell.length_a   1.000
_cell.length_b   1.000
_cell.length_c   1.000
_cell.angle_alpha   90.00
_cell.angle_beta   90.00
_cell.angle_gamma   90.00
#
_symmetry.space_group_name_H-M   'P 1'
#
loop_
_entity.id
_entity.type
_entity.pdbx_description
1 polymer ?
#
loop_
_entity_poly.entity_id
_entity_poly.type
_entity_poly.pdbx_seq_one_letter_code
_entity_poly.pdbx_strand_id
1 'polypeptide(L)'
;MRKIIVMLMLLISCFSAGMCLAAPQTITASGAYVMGDNDSPKIAKDAARQEAMRVAVEKAGVYVESYSRTQNMELTADDVRVISGAVLKVLHEQAVPELSAGIWKYTVTLTCEVDTDKIDLKAMMENRDKLEKLQQERDALKKQNEELLEKYKQAQGREKEEIGTELESQYSLQATFDRCATMIQQGDQWNAIVELNRVISDVKVTDSPLAYAYYLRGRAYYERNMDGKALEDFDRAEATPHNNKIYPIWRANYYQGLIYSDREQWERAYVELKQAWDDCGHSDSDIEAAMLRAKRHAYPPREEEHRSPRRSDDGIDWGKVVSDVLIGILR
;
A
#
# COMPACT_ATOMS: atom_id res chain seq x y z
N MET A 1 -19.73 61.97 -20.95
CA MET A 1 -18.42 61.90 -20.26
C MET A 1 -18.52 61.41 -18.81
N ARG A 2 -19.42 61.94 -17.98
CA ARG A 2 -19.58 61.53 -16.56
C ARG A 2 -19.86 60.03 -16.33
N LYS A 3 -20.64 59.38 -17.22
CA LYS A 3 -20.94 57.94 -17.14
C LYS A 3 -19.76 57.03 -17.50
N ILE A 4 -18.86 57.49 -18.37
CA ILE A 4 -17.67 56.74 -18.80
C ILE A 4 -16.61 56.76 -17.69
N ILE A 5 -16.47 57.88 -16.98
CA ILE A 5 -15.55 58.03 -15.84
C ILE A 5 -15.99 57.14 -14.67
N VAL A 6 -17.29 57.05 -14.38
CA VAL A 6 -17.82 56.17 -13.33
C VAL A 6 -17.61 54.68 -13.69
N MET A 7 -17.79 54.31 -14.96
CA MET A 7 -17.58 52.93 -15.43
C MET A 7 -16.09 52.52 -15.41
N LEU A 8 -15.18 53.47 -15.70
CA LEU A 8 -13.73 53.25 -15.61
C LEU A 8 -13.25 53.12 -14.15
N MET A 9 -13.82 53.92 -13.23
CA MET A 9 -13.55 53.78 -11.78
C MET A 9 -14.08 52.47 -11.20
N LEU A 10 -15.23 51.98 -11.68
CA LEU A 10 -15.76 50.69 -11.25
C LEU A 10 -14.91 49.51 -11.76
N LEU A 11 -14.37 49.61 -12.98
CA LEU A 11 -13.50 48.58 -13.55
C LEU A 11 -12.14 48.49 -12.82
N ILE A 12 -11.59 49.62 -12.39
CA ILE A 12 -10.32 49.69 -11.63
C ILE A 12 -10.51 49.16 -10.20
N SER A 13 -11.69 49.36 -9.60
CA SER A 13 -12.04 48.79 -8.29
C SER A 13 -12.21 47.26 -8.29
N CYS A 14 -12.46 46.64 -9.45
CA CYS A 14 -12.58 45.18 -9.56
C CYS A 14 -11.24 44.47 -9.80
N PHE A 15 -10.18 45.19 -10.17
CA PHE A 15 -8.85 44.61 -10.42
C PHE A 15 -7.94 44.54 -9.19
N SER A 16 -8.39 45.04 -8.04
CA SER A 16 -7.69 44.89 -6.74
C SER A 16 -8.12 43.66 -5.95
N ALA A 17 -8.81 42.70 -6.58
CA ALA A 17 -8.92 41.35 -6.05
C ALA A 17 -7.53 40.70 -6.17
N GLY A 18 -6.69 40.95 -5.17
CA GLY A 18 -5.35 40.39 -5.09
C GLY A 18 -5.40 38.89 -5.33
N MET A 19 -4.56 38.42 -6.26
CA MET A 19 -4.23 37.01 -6.37
C MET A 19 -3.61 36.60 -5.04
N CYS A 20 -4.42 36.05 -4.13
CA CYS A 20 -3.94 35.44 -2.91
C CYS A 20 -3.32 34.10 -3.34
N LEU A 21 -2.07 34.14 -3.80
CA LEU A 21 -1.23 32.96 -3.85
C LEU A 21 -1.17 32.42 -2.41
N ALA A 22 -1.64 31.19 -2.22
CA ALA A 22 -1.58 30.50 -0.94
C ALA A 22 -0.11 30.45 -0.49
N ALA A 23 0.27 31.38 0.37
CA ALA A 23 1.59 31.39 0.97
C ALA A 23 1.73 30.15 1.86
N PRO A 24 2.89 29.46 1.85
CA PRO A 24 3.12 28.34 2.74
C PRO A 24 2.81 28.74 4.18
N GLN A 25 1.93 27.99 4.83
CA GLN A 25 1.47 28.31 6.17
C GLN A 25 2.53 27.88 7.17
N THR A 26 3.16 28.87 7.81
CA THR A 26 4.11 28.63 8.90
C THR A 26 3.38 28.54 10.24
N ILE A 27 3.56 27.43 10.95
CA ILE A 27 3.03 27.22 12.29
C ILE A 27 4.16 27.32 13.33
N THR A 28 3.87 27.90 14.48
CA THR A 28 4.78 27.93 15.63
C THR A 28 4.23 27.06 16.75
N ALA A 29 5.08 26.21 17.33
CA ALA A 29 4.72 25.29 18.40
C ALA A 29 5.81 25.25 19.47
N SER A 30 5.41 25.24 20.73
CA SER A 30 6.34 25.22 21.85
C SER A 30 6.04 24.04 22.78
N GLY A 31 7.08 23.37 23.23
CA GLY A 31 7.02 22.31 24.23
C GLY A 31 7.98 22.64 25.37
N ALA A 32 7.58 22.30 26.60
CA ALA A 32 8.41 22.52 27.77
C ALA A 32 8.56 21.22 28.57
N TYR A 33 9.76 20.99 29.08
CA TYR A 33 10.07 19.85 29.93
C TYR A 33 10.86 20.31 31.16
N VAL A 34 10.45 19.83 32.32
CA VAL A 34 11.13 20.09 33.59
C VAL A 34 12.04 18.90 33.88
N MET A 35 13.34 19.17 34.01
CA MET A 35 14.38 18.18 34.19
C MET A 35 14.25 17.52 35.57
N GLY A 36 14.18 16.18 35.59
CA GLY A 36 14.21 15.41 36.82
C GLY A 36 15.64 15.19 37.33
N ASP A 37 15.76 14.72 38.57
CA ASP A 37 17.03 14.57 39.30
C ASP A 37 18.07 13.66 38.60
N ASN A 38 17.60 12.75 37.72
CA ASN A 38 18.45 11.80 36.99
C ASN A 38 18.55 12.10 35.48
N ASP A 39 17.91 13.16 34.99
CA ASP A 39 17.93 13.48 33.57
C ASP A 39 19.25 14.16 33.19
N SER A 40 19.61 14.10 31.90
CA SER A 40 20.66 14.95 31.35
C SER A 40 20.06 16.15 30.61
N PRO A 41 20.78 17.28 30.48
CA PRO A 41 20.34 18.43 29.68
C PRO A 41 19.88 18.05 28.26
N LYS A 42 20.53 17.04 27.66
CA LYS A 42 20.17 16.51 26.36
C LYS A 42 18.80 15.82 26.38
N ILE A 43 18.56 14.95 27.36
CA ILE A 43 17.27 14.25 27.54
C ILE A 43 16.15 15.27 27.76
N ALA A 44 16.36 16.28 28.60
CA ALA A 44 15.37 17.31 28.86
C ALA A 44 15.05 18.16 27.62
N LYS A 45 16.07 18.52 26.82
CA LYS A 45 15.88 19.20 25.53
C LYS A 45 15.13 18.31 24.54
N ASP A 46 15.50 17.05 24.41
CA ASP A 46 14.88 16.11 23.47
C ASP A 46 13.40 15.86 23.84
N ALA A 47 13.08 15.75 25.13
CA ALA A 47 11.71 15.63 25.62
C ALA A 47 10.88 16.90 25.34
N ALA A 48 11.44 18.09 25.61
CA ALA A 48 10.78 19.36 25.28
C ALA A 48 10.54 19.51 23.77
N ARG A 49 11.49 19.04 22.95
CA ARG A 49 11.38 19.02 21.49
C ARG A 49 10.31 18.04 20.99
N GLN A 50 10.22 16.85 21.59
CA GLN A 50 9.15 15.90 21.28
C GLN A 50 7.77 16.48 21.58
N GLU A 51 7.62 17.15 22.72
CA GLU A 51 6.37 17.81 23.07
C GLU A 51 6.04 18.97 22.12
N ALA A 52 7.06 19.78 21.74
CA ALA A 52 6.88 20.84 20.75
C ALA A 52 6.45 20.28 19.39
N MET A 53 7.02 19.15 18.98
CA MET A 53 6.66 18.45 17.75
C MET A 53 5.23 17.89 17.81
N ARG A 54 4.82 17.30 18.94
CA ARG A 54 3.46 16.80 19.16
C ARG A 54 2.44 17.92 18.94
N VAL A 55 2.67 19.07 19.57
CA VAL A 55 1.82 20.27 19.41
C VAL A 55 1.84 20.78 17.95
N ALA A 56 2.99 20.72 17.29
CA ALA A 56 3.10 21.14 15.88
C ALA A 56 2.27 20.23 14.96
N VAL A 57 2.31 18.92 15.17
CA VAL A 57 1.51 17.93 14.42
C VAL A 57 0.02 18.13 14.64
N GLU A 58 -0.40 18.40 15.88
CA GLU A 58 -1.81 18.70 16.18
C GLU A 58 -2.29 19.97 15.46
N LYS A 59 -1.44 21.01 15.41
CA LYS A 59 -1.75 22.23 14.64
C LYS A 59 -1.80 21.97 13.14
N ALA A 60 -0.88 21.16 12.61
CA ALA A 60 -0.90 20.75 11.19
C ALA A 60 -2.13 19.90 10.84
N GLY A 61 -2.68 19.14 11.80
CA GLY A 61 -3.91 18.37 11.69
C GLY A 61 -5.09 19.15 11.13
N VAL A 62 -5.30 20.35 11.65
CA VAL A 62 -6.39 21.23 11.22
C VAL A 62 -6.26 21.59 9.73
N TYR A 63 -5.03 21.78 9.24
CA TYR A 63 -4.77 22.12 7.84
C TYR A 63 -4.96 20.91 6.93
N VAL A 64 -4.46 19.74 7.34
CA VAL A 64 -4.64 18.49 6.60
C VAL A 64 -6.11 18.12 6.49
N GLU A 65 -6.89 18.27 7.57
CA GLU A 65 -8.32 18.01 7.59
C GLU A 65 -9.07 18.98 6.66
N SER A 66 -8.73 20.28 6.71
CA SER A 66 -9.31 21.27 5.81
C SER A 66 -8.98 20.98 4.35
N TYR A 67 -7.73 20.61 4.04
CA TYR A 67 -7.29 20.28 2.69
C TYR A 67 -7.96 19.01 2.16
N SER A 68 -8.06 17.97 3.00
CA SER A 68 -8.75 16.72 2.69
C SER A 68 -10.22 16.93 2.34
N ARG A 69 -10.94 17.76 3.11
CA ARG A 69 -12.33 18.14 2.82
C ARG A 69 -12.47 18.86 1.48
N THR A 70 -11.52 19.72 1.11
CA THR A 70 -11.53 20.37 -0.21
C THR A 70 -11.31 19.41 -1.37
N GLN A 71 -10.70 18.24 -1.12
CA GLN A 71 -10.47 17.17 -2.08
C GLN A 71 -11.56 16.08 -2.03
N ASN A 72 -12.67 16.30 -1.31
CA ASN A 72 -13.75 15.33 -1.08
C ASN A 72 -13.28 14.00 -0.48
N MET A 73 -12.25 14.01 0.37
CA MET A 73 -11.77 12.84 1.08
C MET A 73 -12.26 12.84 2.54
N GLU A 74 -12.63 11.68 3.07
CA GLU A 74 -12.93 11.49 4.50
C GLU A 74 -11.70 10.88 5.18
N LEU A 75 -10.97 11.68 5.96
CA LEU A 75 -9.87 11.20 6.80
C LEU A 75 -10.36 10.96 8.23
N THR A 76 -9.89 9.88 8.85
CA THR A 76 -10.09 9.65 10.29
C THR A 76 -9.11 10.48 11.13
N ALA A 77 -9.35 10.60 12.44
CA ALA A 77 -8.48 11.37 13.33
C ALA A 77 -7.03 10.86 13.37
N ASP A 78 -6.83 9.54 13.21
CA ASP A 78 -5.50 8.95 13.16
C ASP A 78 -4.81 9.21 11.81
N ASP A 79 -5.56 9.22 10.71
CA ASP A 79 -5.04 9.59 9.39
C ASP A 79 -4.53 11.04 9.37
N VAL A 80 -5.32 11.94 9.96
CA VAL A 80 -4.95 13.35 10.10
C VAL A 80 -3.63 13.47 10.87
N ARG A 81 -3.43 12.71 11.95
CA ARG A 81 -2.18 12.76 12.74
C ARG A 81 -0.97 12.24 11.96
N VAL A 82 -1.10 11.12 11.26
CA VAL A 82 -0.01 10.52 10.47
C VAL A 82 0.40 11.45 9.32
N ILE A 83 -0.58 11.93 8.55
CA ILE A 83 -0.32 12.81 7.41
C ILE A 83 0.26 14.15 7.89
N SER A 84 -0.25 14.69 9.00
CA SER A 84 0.25 15.93 9.60
C SER A 84 1.70 15.85 10.05
N GLY A 85 2.15 14.68 10.51
CA GLY A 85 3.56 14.44 10.79
C GLY A 85 4.43 14.45 9.53
N ALA A 86 3.91 13.95 8.40
CA ALA A 86 4.65 13.85 7.15
C ALA A 86 4.75 15.19 6.39
N VAL A 87 3.69 16.00 6.41
CA VAL A 87 3.66 17.33 5.73
C VAL A 87 4.41 18.41 6.50
N LEU A 88 4.78 18.16 7.75
CA LEU A 88 5.35 19.16 8.64
C LEU A 88 6.87 19.18 8.56
N LYS A 89 7.41 20.32 8.12
CA LYS A 89 8.85 20.56 8.01
C LYS A 89 9.29 21.60 9.02
N VAL A 90 10.19 21.24 9.94
CA VAL A 90 10.77 22.20 10.88
C VAL A 90 11.74 23.12 10.13
N LEU A 91 11.46 24.42 10.13
CA LEU A 91 12.33 25.46 9.56
C LEU A 91 13.33 26.00 10.57
N HIS A 92 12.86 26.22 11.81
CA HIS A 92 13.67 26.81 12.86
C HIS A 92 13.38 26.17 14.22
N GLU A 93 14.41 25.95 15.02
CA GLU A 93 14.32 25.41 16.38
C GLU A 93 15.08 26.35 17.33
N GLN A 94 14.39 26.80 18.39
CA GLN A 94 14.99 27.54 19.48
C GLN A 94 14.80 26.77 20.78
N ALA A 95 15.87 26.56 21.54
CA ALA A 95 15.83 25.91 22.84
C ALA A 95 16.36 26.87 23.90
N VAL A 96 15.52 27.19 24.88
CA VAL A 96 15.85 28.10 25.98
C VAL A 96 15.86 27.31 27.28
N PRO A 97 17.02 27.19 27.97
CA PRO A 97 17.09 26.67 29.31
C PRO A 97 16.77 27.76 30.34
N GLU A 98 15.89 27.46 31.28
CA GLU A 98 15.48 28.33 32.39
C GLU A 98 15.75 27.61 33.72
N LEU A 99 16.43 28.27 34.66
CA LEU A 99 16.60 27.77 36.02
C LEU A 99 15.64 28.50 36.95
N SER A 100 14.67 27.78 37.51
CA SER A 100 13.69 28.35 38.46
C SER A 100 13.67 27.51 39.73
N ALA A 101 13.84 28.16 40.88
CA ALA A 101 13.84 27.51 42.20
C ALA A 101 14.79 26.29 42.31
N GLY A 102 15.92 26.30 41.60
CA GLY A 102 16.90 25.21 41.59
C GLY A 102 16.61 24.06 40.61
N ILE A 103 15.51 24.14 39.85
CA ILE A 103 15.11 23.13 38.87
C ILE A 103 15.28 23.68 37.45
N TRP A 104 15.92 22.90 36.58
CA TRP A 104 16.10 23.24 35.16
C TRP A 104 14.84 22.93 34.36
N LYS A 105 14.37 23.89 33.56
CA LYS A 105 13.28 23.75 32.61
C LYS A 105 13.80 24.08 31.21
N TYR A 106 13.52 23.21 30.26
CA TYR A 106 13.82 23.46 28.84
C TYR A 106 12.54 23.80 28.11
N THR A 107 12.52 24.94 27.44
CA THR A 107 11.43 25.33 26.52
C THR A 107 11.97 25.31 25.09
N VAL A 108 11.39 24.47 24.24
CA VAL A 108 11.74 24.37 22.82
C VAL A 108 10.60 24.97 22.00
N THR A 109 10.91 25.94 21.15
CA THR A 109 9.98 26.55 20.19
C THR A 109 10.41 26.17 18.78
N LEU A 110 9.50 25.56 18.04
CA LEU A 110 9.64 25.16 16.65
C LEU A 110 8.83 26.11 15.77
N THR A 111 9.44 26.55 14.67
CA THR A 111 8.73 27.15 13.53
C THR A 111 8.75 26.12 12.41
N CYS A 112 7.56 25.69 11.98
CA CYS A 112 7.37 24.64 11.00
C CYS A 112 6.58 25.17 9.80
N GLU A 113 6.84 24.61 8.62
CA GLU A 113 6.10 24.82 7.39
C GLU A 113 5.27 23.57 7.10
N VAL A 114 4.02 23.76 6.70
CA VAL A 114 3.15 22.66 6.25
C VAL A 114 3.21 22.61 4.72
N ASP A 115 3.91 21.62 4.17
CA ASP A 115 4.04 21.41 2.72
C ASP A 115 2.97 20.41 2.24
N THR A 116 1.82 20.92 1.81
CA THR A 116 0.70 20.12 1.29
C THR A 116 0.85 19.77 -0.19
N ASP A 117 1.75 20.43 -0.92
CA ASP A 117 1.79 20.38 -2.38
C ASP A 117 2.72 19.26 -2.89
N LYS A 118 3.64 18.77 -2.06
CA LYS A 118 4.62 17.73 -2.44
C LYS A 118 4.23 16.31 -2.05
N ILE A 119 3.08 16.11 -1.39
CA ILE A 119 2.69 14.80 -0.88
C ILE A 119 1.50 14.28 -1.66
N ASP A 120 1.71 13.16 -2.34
CA ASP A 120 0.64 12.38 -2.97
C ASP A 120 -0.12 11.63 -1.86
N LEU A 121 -1.16 12.28 -1.31
CA LEU A 121 -2.05 11.70 -0.32
C LEU A 121 -2.61 10.34 -0.78
N LYS A 122 -2.81 10.17 -2.09
CA LYS A 122 -3.33 8.93 -2.67
C LYS A 122 -2.35 7.77 -2.47
N ALA A 123 -1.06 8.00 -2.74
CA ALA A 123 -0.02 6.98 -2.55
C ALA A 123 0.14 6.57 -1.08
N MET A 124 -0.07 7.49 -0.13
CA MET A 124 -0.03 7.18 1.30
C MET A 124 -1.24 6.35 1.75
N MET A 125 -2.44 6.62 1.21
CA MET A 125 -3.63 5.81 1.46
C MET A 125 -3.50 4.39 0.86
N GLU A 126 -2.97 4.26 -0.35
CA GLU A 126 -2.72 2.95 -0.97
C GLU A 126 -1.73 2.09 -0.15
N ASN A 127 -0.72 2.70 0.47
CA ASN A 127 0.19 1.99 1.37
C ASN A 127 -0.50 1.53 2.67
N ARG A 128 -1.51 2.26 3.15
CA ARG A 128 -2.33 1.85 4.31
C ARG A 128 -3.17 0.62 3.97
N ASP A 129 -3.86 0.62 2.83
CA ASP A 129 -4.67 -0.54 2.42
C ASP A 129 -3.80 -1.80 2.32
N LYS A 130 -2.55 -1.65 1.83
CA LYS A 130 -1.55 -2.72 1.84
C LYS A 130 -1.21 -3.17 3.27
N LEU A 131 -1.00 -2.24 4.20
CA LEU A 131 -0.69 -2.54 5.61
C LEU A 131 -1.84 -3.29 6.32
N GLU A 132 -3.09 -2.88 6.13
CA GLU A 132 -4.26 -3.55 6.72
C GLU A 132 -4.43 -4.97 6.16
N LYS A 133 -4.23 -5.15 4.85
CA LYS A 133 -4.26 -6.47 4.21
C LYS A 133 -3.19 -7.40 4.75
N LEU A 134 -1.96 -6.90 4.88
CA LEU A 134 -0.85 -7.68 5.44
C LEU A 134 -1.08 -8.09 6.91
N GLN A 135 -1.81 -7.27 7.69
CA GLN A 135 -2.23 -7.64 9.04
C GLN A 135 -3.29 -8.74 9.04
N GLN A 136 -4.28 -8.66 8.15
CA GLN A 136 -5.29 -9.71 7.97
C GLN A 136 -4.64 -11.04 7.55
N GLU A 137 -3.67 -11.01 6.64
CA GLU A 137 -2.90 -12.19 6.25
C GLU A 137 -2.16 -12.83 7.44
N ARG A 138 -1.52 -12.02 8.28
CA ARG A 138 -0.84 -12.51 9.49
C ARG A 138 -1.82 -13.18 10.44
N ASP A 139 -2.97 -12.57 10.66
CA ASP A 139 -3.97 -13.08 11.60
C ASP A 139 -4.64 -14.36 11.08
N ALA A 140 -4.88 -14.45 9.77
CA ALA A 140 -5.33 -15.67 9.12
C ALA A 140 -4.31 -16.81 9.25
N LEU A 141 -3.02 -16.52 9.00
CA LEU A 141 -1.94 -17.49 9.17
C LEU A 141 -1.80 -17.94 10.63
N LYS A 142 -1.90 -17.01 11.58
CA LYS A 142 -1.83 -17.32 13.00
C LYS A 142 -2.97 -18.24 13.43
N LYS A 143 -4.18 -17.99 12.94
CA LYS A 143 -5.35 -18.84 13.22
C LYS A 143 -5.20 -20.24 12.61
N GLN A 144 -4.69 -20.35 11.38
CA GLN A 144 -4.38 -21.64 10.77
C GLN A 144 -3.33 -22.42 11.57
N ASN A 145 -2.30 -21.73 12.07
CA ASN A 145 -1.28 -22.34 12.93
C ASN A 145 -1.86 -22.84 14.26
N GLU A 146 -2.75 -22.08 14.89
CA GLU A 146 -3.44 -22.48 16.12
C GLU A 146 -4.33 -23.72 15.90
N GLU A 147 -5.11 -23.76 14.81
CA GLU A 147 -5.98 -24.88 14.45
C GLU A 147 -5.18 -26.17 14.13
N LEU A 148 -4.03 -26.04 13.48
CA LEU A 148 -3.11 -27.16 13.21
C LEU A 148 -2.48 -27.70 14.50
N LEU A 149 -2.13 -26.82 15.43
CA LEU A 149 -1.59 -27.18 16.75
C LEU A 149 -2.63 -27.92 17.60
N GLU A 150 -3.91 -27.57 17.44
CA GLU A 150 -5.02 -28.26 18.08
C GLU A 150 -5.28 -29.65 17.48
N LYS A 151 -5.18 -29.80 16.16
CA LYS A 151 -5.20 -31.11 15.47
C LYS A 151 -4.04 -32.01 15.88
N TYR A 152 -2.84 -31.44 16.10
CA TYR A 152 -1.68 -32.17 16.63
C TYR A 152 -1.91 -32.69 18.06
N LYS A 153 -2.56 -31.90 18.92
CA LYS A 153 -2.95 -32.35 20.28
C LYS A 153 -3.92 -33.53 20.24
N GLN A 154 -4.74 -33.64 19.18
CA GLN A 154 -5.75 -34.69 19.01
C GLN A 154 -5.21 -35.97 18.33
N ALA A 155 -4.07 -35.91 17.64
CA ALA A 155 -3.47 -37.07 16.96
C ALA A 155 -2.84 -38.09 17.94
N GLN A 156 -2.90 -39.40 17.61
CA GLN A 156 -2.27 -40.48 18.38
C GLN A 156 -1.56 -41.51 17.48
N GLY A 157 -0.43 -42.06 17.96
CA GLY A 157 0.33 -43.12 17.29
C GLY A 157 1.41 -42.61 16.33
N ARG A 158 1.65 -43.31 15.21
CA ARG A 158 2.65 -42.95 14.17
C ARG A 158 2.46 -41.54 13.59
N GLU A 159 1.21 -41.08 13.46
CA GLU A 159 0.91 -39.69 13.07
C GLU A 159 1.50 -38.67 14.05
N LYS A 160 1.56 -38.97 15.35
CA LYS A 160 2.09 -38.04 16.35
C LYS A 160 3.63 -38.01 16.36
N GLU A 161 4.29 -39.11 15.98
CA GLU A 161 5.76 -39.20 15.85
C GLU A 161 6.25 -38.60 14.53
N GLU A 162 5.55 -38.81 13.40
CA GLU A 162 5.83 -38.12 12.13
C GLU A 162 5.53 -36.63 12.23
N ILE A 163 4.36 -36.24 12.76
CA ILE A 163 4.04 -34.83 12.99
C ILE A 163 4.98 -34.23 14.05
N GLY A 164 5.38 -34.97 15.10
CA GLY A 164 6.27 -34.46 16.15
C GLY A 164 7.71 -34.21 15.71
N THR A 165 8.28 -35.09 14.89
CA THR A 165 9.66 -34.94 14.39
C THR A 165 9.76 -33.90 13.27
N GLU A 166 8.71 -33.74 12.46
CA GLU A 166 8.60 -32.70 11.45
C GLU A 166 8.26 -31.33 12.08
N LEU A 167 7.39 -31.28 13.10
CA LEU A 167 7.13 -30.06 13.89
C LEU A 167 8.35 -29.59 14.67
N GLU A 168 9.09 -30.46 15.36
CA GLU A 168 10.23 -30.03 16.21
C GLU A 168 11.36 -29.38 15.40
N SER A 169 11.61 -29.83 14.16
CA SER A 169 12.60 -29.20 13.29
C SER A 169 12.05 -27.91 12.64
N GLN A 170 10.78 -27.92 12.20
CA GLN A 170 10.13 -26.78 11.52
C GLN A 170 9.72 -25.64 12.46
N TYR A 171 9.32 -25.91 13.71
CA TYR A 171 8.96 -24.89 14.71
C TYR A 171 10.16 -24.05 15.18
N SER A 172 11.38 -24.57 15.06
CA SER A 172 12.58 -23.80 15.43
C SER A 172 12.73 -22.53 14.59
N LEU A 173 12.27 -22.56 13.33
CA LEU A 173 12.36 -21.45 12.38
C LEU A 173 11.13 -20.57 12.33
N GLN A 174 9.96 -21.05 12.80
CA GLN A 174 8.70 -20.27 12.80
C GLN A 174 8.88 -18.89 13.44
N ALA A 175 9.49 -18.83 14.63
CA ALA A 175 9.73 -17.57 15.33
C ALA A 175 10.72 -16.65 14.58
N THR A 176 11.60 -17.21 13.76
CA THR A 176 12.50 -16.44 12.90
C THR A 176 11.74 -15.91 11.69
N PHE A 177 10.91 -16.73 11.05
CA PHE A 177 10.10 -16.30 9.92
C PHE A 177 9.03 -15.26 10.31
N ASP A 178 8.34 -15.44 11.43
CA ASP A 178 7.38 -14.46 11.95
C ASP A 178 8.04 -13.11 12.21
N ARG A 179 9.27 -13.12 12.73
CA ARG A 179 10.07 -11.92 12.96
C ARG A 179 10.47 -11.27 11.64
N CYS A 180 10.96 -12.04 10.67
CA CYS A 180 11.29 -11.53 9.33
C CYS A 180 10.05 -10.94 8.65
N ALA A 181 8.90 -11.61 8.73
CA ALA A 181 7.64 -11.11 8.18
C ALA A 181 7.22 -9.79 8.83
N THR A 182 7.39 -9.68 10.16
CA THR A 182 7.13 -8.44 10.92
C THR A 182 8.10 -7.32 10.50
N MET A 183 9.40 -7.61 10.35
CA MET A 183 10.39 -6.64 9.86
C MET A 183 10.01 -6.14 8.46
N ILE A 184 9.61 -7.03 7.54
CA ILE A 184 9.16 -6.64 6.20
C ILE A 184 7.95 -5.70 6.27
N GLN A 185 6.96 -6.03 7.10
CA GLN A 185 5.76 -5.19 7.30
C GLN A 185 6.10 -3.81 7.89
N GLN A 186 7.09 -3.73 8.78
CA GLN A 186 7.53 -2.49 9.41
C GLN A 186 8.45 -1.64 8.50
N GLY A 187 8.74 -2.11 7.28
CA GLY A 187 9.66 -1.43 6.37
C GLY A 187 11.14 -1.69 6.69
N ASP A 188 11.45 -2.60 7.61
CA ASP A 188 12.81 -3.02 7.94
C ASP A 188 13.24 -4.22 7.06
N GLN A 189 13.08 -4.07 5.74
CA GLN A 189 13.34 -5.19 4.83
C GLN A 189 14.82 -5.58 4.78
N TRP A 190 15.74 -4.66 5.07
CA TRP A 190 17.18 -4.97 5.06
C TRP A 190 17.57 -5.93 6.17
N ASN A 191 17.09 -5.72 7.40
CA ASN A 191 17.36 -6.66 8.49
C ASN A 191 16.68 -8.01 8.23
N ALA A 192 15.45 -8.01 7.68
CA ALA A 192 14.79 -9.24 7.24
C ALA A 192 15.63 -10.01 6.21
N ILE A 193 16.15 -9.34 5.18
CA ILE A 193 17.01 -9.95 4.16
C ILE A 193 18.28 -10.54 4.80
N VAL A 194 18.91 -9.84 5.75
CA VAL A 194 20.10 -10.33 6.44
C VAL A 194 19.80 -11.58 7.26
N GLU A 195 18.68 -11.61 7.99
CA GLU A 195 18.28 -12.81 8.74
C GLU A 195 17.93 -13.97 7.81
N LEU A 196 17.17 -13.73 6.74
CA LEU A 196 16.81 -14.75 5.76
C LEU A 196 18.02 -15.30 5.00
N ASN A 197 19.03 -14.48 4.73
CA ASN A 197 20.30 -14.95 4.17
C ASN A 197 20.99 -15.98 5.07
N ARG A 198 20.92 -15.82 6.39
CA ARG A 198 21.47 -16.79 7.34
C ARG A 198 20.69 -18.08 7.32
N VAL A 199 19.36 -18.01 7.30
CA VAL A 199 18.47 -19.18 7.22
C VAL A 199 18.74 -19.98 5.94
N ILE A 200 18.80 -19.30 4.79
CA ILE A 200 19.04 -19.92 3.47
C ILE A 200 20.44 -20.55 3.37
N SER A 201 21.42 -19.99 4.09
CA SER A 201 22.80 -20.50 4.09
C SER A 201 22.99 -21.72 5.01
N ASP A 202 22.05 -22.00 5.90
CA ASP A 202 22.11 -23.16 6.79
C ASP A 202 21.68 -24.42 6.02
N VAL A 203 22.62 -25.34 5.82
CA VAL A 203 22.43 -26.61 5.11
C VAL A 203 21.36 -27.50 5.74
N LYS A 204 21.03 -27.27 7.02
CA LYS A 204 19.96 -28.00 7.70
C LYS A 204 18.56 -27.54 7.30
N VAL A 205 18.44 -26.37 6.68
CA VAL A 205 17.16 -25.82 6.23
C VAL A 205 16.90 -26.31 4.81
N THR A 206 15.97 -27.26 4.68
CA THR A 206 15.61 -27.88 3.40
C THR A 206 14.12 -27.73 3.12
N ASP A 207 13.71 -28.15 1.93
CA ASP A 207 12.31 -28.33 1.53
C ASP A 207 11.41 -27.10 1.81
N SER A 208 10.22 -27.31 2.39
CA SER A 208 9.23 -26.24 2.61
C SER A 208 9.77 -25.05 3.42
N PRO A 209 10.52 -25.22 4.53
CA PRO A 209 11.20 -24.11 5.20
C PRO A 209 12.15 -23.31 4.30
N LEU A 210 12.95 -24.00 3.47
CA LEU A 210 13.87 -23.34 2.56
C LEU A 210 13.12 -22.57 1.46
N ALA A 211 12.10 -23.19 0.88
CA ALA A 211 11.21 -22.55 -0.10
C ALA A 211 10.55 -21.29 0.50
N TYR A 212 10.08 -21.38 1.74
CA TYR A 212 9.47 -20.25 2.43
C TYR A 212 10.46 -19.13 2.75
N ALA A 213 11.71 -19.47 3.10
CA ALA A 213 12.77 -18.48 3.30
C ALA A 213 13.08 -17.70 2.01
N TYR A 214 13.12 -18.39 0.86
CA TYR A 214 13.24 -17.74 -0.45
C TYR A 214 12.05 -16.83 -0.72
N TYR A 215 10.81 -17.30 -0.53
CA TYR A 215 9.61 -16.48 -0.68
C TYR A 215 9.66 -15.20 0.17
N LEU A 216 9.98 -15.31 1.47
CA LEU A 216 10.04 -14.14 2.35
C LEU A 216 11.12 -13.14 1.91
N ARG A 217 12.26 -13.63 1.41
CA ARG A 217 13.34 -12.76 0.92
C ARG A 217 12.97 -12.11 -0.41
N GLY A 218 12.30 -12.84 -1.29
CA GLY A 218 11.71 -12.30 -2.52
C GLY A 218 10.70 -11.20 -2.23
N ARG A 219 9.81 -11.41 -1.24
CA ARG A 219 8.88 -10.38 -0.77
C ARG A 219 9.62 -9.17 -0.20
N ALA A 220 10.66 -9.36 0.60
CA ALA A 220 11.48 -8.27 1.11
C ALA A 220 12.14 -7.45 -0.01
N TYR A 221 12.59 -8.10 -1.10
CA TYR A 221 13.10 -7.41 -2.29
C TYR A 221 12.01 -6.68 -3.07
N TYR A 222 10.82 -7.29 -3.21
CA TYR A 222 9.66 -6.67 -3.87
C TYR A 222 9.24 -5.37 -3.19
N GLU A 223 9.11 -5.36 -1.86
CA GLU A 223 8.78 -4.16 -1.06
C GLU A 223 9.85 -3.06 -1.17
N ARG A 224 11.04 -3.38 -1.69
CA ARG A 224 12.12 -2.45 -2.00
C ARG A 224 12.21 -2.07 -3.48
N ASN A 225 11.23 -2.44 -4.30
CA ASN A 225 11.22 -2.29 -5.76
C ASN A 225 12.44 -2.92 -6.45
N MET A 226 12.96 -4.02 -5.87
CA MET A 226 14.07 -4.79 -6.43
C MET A 226 13.54 -6.01 -7.20
N ASP A 227 12.62 -5.77 -8.12
CA ASP A 227 11.82 -6.81 -8.78
C ASP A 227 12.63 -7.93 -9.43
N GLY A 228 13.80 -7.63 -10.00
CA GLY A 228 14.68 -8.65 -10.58
C GLY A 228 15.12 -9.68 -9.54
N LYS A 229 15.54 -9.21 -8.35
CA LYS A 229 15.92 -10.10 -7.24
C LYS A 229 14.71 -10.78 -6.61
N ALA A 230 13.57 -10.10 -6.58
CA ALA A 230 12.33 -10.68 -6.08
C ALA A 230 11.91 -11.88 -6.95
N LEU A 231 11.88 -11.73 -8.27
CA LEU A 231 11.58 -12.80 -9.21
C LEU A 231 12.58 -13.97 -9.07
N GLU A 232 13.88 -13.70 -8.99
CA GLU A 232 14.88 -14.76 -8.78
C GLU A 232 14.62 -15.58 -7.50
N ASP A 233 14.19 -14.94 -6.41
CA ASP A 233 13.88 -15.63 -5.17
C ASP A 233 12.53 -16.35 -5.22
N PHE A 234 11.53 -15.81 -5.91
CA PHE A 234 10.25 -16.50 -6.14
C PHE A 234 10.43 -17.75 -7.00
N ASP A 235 11.20 -17.66 -8.08
CA ASP A 235 11.54 -18.82 -8.93
C ASP A 235 12.27 -19.91 -8.12
N ARG A 236 13.18 -19.51 -7.21
CA ARG A 236 13.86 -20.46 -6.31
C ARG A 236 12.91 -21.07 -5.28
N ALA A 237 11.97 -20.30 -4.75
CA ALA A 237 10.97 -20.80 -3.81
C ALA A 237 10.14 -21.93 -4.45
N GLU A 238 9.71 -21.72 -5.70
CA GLU A 238 8.93 -22.70 -6.46
C GLU A 238 9.74 -23.92 -6.88
N ALA A 239 11.00 -23.73 -7.29
CA ALA A 239 11.88 -24.81 -7.68
C ALA A 239 12.33 -25.69 -6.49
N THR A 240 12.25 -25.18 -5.26
CA THR A 240 12.59 -25.92 -4.04
C THR A 240 11.45 -26.88 -3.71
N PRO A 241 11.70 -28.17 -3.39
CA PRO A 241 10.65 -29.09 -2.97
C PRO A 241 9.83 -28.52 -1.81
N HIS A 242 8.51 -28.41 -1.96
CA HIS A 242 7.69 -27.78 -0.95
C HIS A 242 6.26 -28.32 -0.94
N ASN A 243 5.56 -28.03 0.16
CA ASN A 243 4.13 -28.20 0.26
C ASN A 243 3.49 -26.94 0.87
N ASN A 244 2.25 -26.66 0.49
CA ASN A 244 1.52 -25.47 0.93
C ASN A 244 0.75 -25.68 2.25
N LYS A 245 1.03 -26.74 3.02
CA LYS A 245 0.24 -27.08 4.23
C LYS A 245 0.53 -26.16 5.41
N ILE A 246 1.77 -25.71 5.52
CA ILE A 246 2.28 -24.93 6.67
C ILE A 246 2.65 -23.53 6.21
N TYR A 247 3.42 -23.44 5.14
CA TYR A 247 3.84 -22.19 4.55
C TYR A 247 3.02 -21.92 3.27
N PRO A 248 2.53 -20.70 3.03
CA PRO A 248 1.81 -20.38 1.80
C PRO A 248 2.80 -20.06 0.67
N ILE A 249 3.59 -21.05 0.20
CA ILE A 249 4.60 -20.82 -0.85
C ILE A 249 3.96 -20.36 -2.17
N TRP A 250 2.72 -20.77 -2.44
CA TRP A 250 1.91 -20.27 -3.58
C TRP A 250 1.82 -18.74 -3.66
N ARG A 251 2.08 -18.00 -2.57
CA ARG A 251 2.17 -16.53 -2.62
C ARG A 251 3.31 -16.03 -3.49
N ALA A 252 4.32 -16.84 -3.79
CA ALA A 252 5.36 -16.51 -4.77
C ALA A 252 4.75 -16.16 -6.14
N ASN A 253 3.85 -17.02 -6.65
CA ASN A 253 3.09 -16.79 -7.89
C ASN A 253 2.30 -15.48 -7.84
N TYR A 254 1.67 -15.17 -6.69
CA TYR A 254 0.95 -13.91 -6.53
C TYR A 254 1.85 -12.69 -6.76
N TYR A 255 3.01 -12.64 -6.09
CA TYR A 255 3.95 -11.53 -6.23
C TYR A 255 4.62 -11.49 -7.61
N GLN A 256 4.97 -12.64 -8.21
CA GLN A 256 5.43 -12.68 -9.61
C GLN A 256 4.38 -12.09 -10.55
N GLY A 257 3.11 -12.45 -10.35
CA GLY A 257 1.98 -11.93 -11.10
C GLY A 257 1.81 -10.42 -10.99
N LEU A 258 1.98 -9.85 -9.80
CA LEU A 258 2.00 -8.40 -9.58
C LEU A 258 3.17 -7.73 -10.31
N ILE A 259 4.39 -8.26 -10.18
CA ILE A 259 5.57 -7.74 -10.88
C ILE A 259 5.37 -7.78 -12.40
N TYR A 260 4.81 -8.85 -12.94
CA TYR A 260 4.52 -8.94 -14.37
C TYR A 260 3.41 -7.98 -14.80
N SER A 261 2.42 -7.71 -13.95
CA SER A 261 1.38 -6.71 -14.19
C SER A 261 1.98 -5.31 -14.29
N ASP A 262 2.88 -4.95 -13.37
CA ASP A 262 3.56 -3.65 -13.34
C ASP A 262 4.48 -3.45 -14.56
N ARG A 263 4.96 -4.55 -15.14
CA ARG A 263 5.76 -4.58 -16.39
C ARG A 263 4.91 -4.71 -17.65
N GLU A 264 3.59 -4.63 -17.54
CA GLU A 264 2.63 -4.79 -18.65
C GLU A 264 2.75 -6.15 -19.38
N GLN A 265 3.33 -7.16 -18.73
CA GLN A 265 3.43 -8.53 -19.24
C GLN A 265 2.16 -9.30 -18.89
N TRP A 266 1.03 -8.82 -19.39
CA TRP A 266 -0.31 -9.22 -18.95
C TRP A 266 -0.60 -10.72 -19.05
N GLU A 267 -0.12 -11.38 -20.10
CA GLU A 267 -0.31 -12.83 -20.28
C GLU A 267 0.42 -13.62 -19.20
N ARG A 268 1.68 -13.27 -18.91
CA ARG A 268 2.45 -13.88 -17.82
C ARG A 268 1.80 -13.59 -16.47
N ALA A 269 1.45 -12.32 -16.23
CA ALA A 269 0.76 -11.92 -15.01
C ALA A 269 -0.51 -12.73 -14.77
N TYR A 270 -1.32 -12.93 -15.81
CA TYR A 270 -2.53 -13.74 -15.70
C TYR A 270 -2.25 -15.21 -15.37
N VAL A 271 -1.22 -15.81 -15.97
CA VAL A 271 -0.83 -17.20 -15.69
C VAL A 271 -0.44 -17.36 -14.22
N GLU A 272 0.47 -16.52 -13.71
CA GLU A 272 0.91 -16.62 -12.31
C GLU A 272 -0.23 -16.33 -11.32
N LEU A 273 -1.03 -15.28 -11.57
CA LEU A 273 -2.15 -14.93 -10.70
C LEU A 273 -3.24 -16.00 -10.71
N LYS A 274 -3.46 -16.67 -11.85
CA LYS A 274 -4.39 -17.79 -11.94
C LYS A 274 -3.89 -18.98 -11.12
N GLN A 275 -2.60 -19.29 -11.20
CA GLN A 275 -2.01 -20.38 -10.39
C GLN A 275 -2.17 -20.08 -8.89
N ALA A 276 -1.85 -18.86 -8.46
CA ALA A 276 -2.06 -18.42 -7.08
C ALA A 276 -3.53 -18.50 -6.65
N TRP A 277 -4.47 -18.16 -7.53
CA TRP A 277 -5.91 -18.24 -7.28
C TRP A 277 -6.39 -19.69 -7.10
N ASP A 278 -5.92 -20.60 -7.97
CA ASP A 278 -6.21 -22.02 -7.90
C ASP A 278 -5.66 -22.61 -6.58
N ASP A 279 -4.42 -22.28 -6.21
CA ASP A 279 -3.73 -22.81 -5.01
C ASP A 279 -4.24 -22.24 -3.68
N CYS A 280 -4.76 -21.01 -3.66
CA CYS A 280 -5.41 -20.44 -2.47
C CYS A 280 -6.84 -20.96 -2.24
N GLY A 281 -7.31 -21.87 -3.10
CA GLY A 281 -8.64 -22.47 -2.99
C GLY A 281 -9.77 -21.49 -3.31
N HIS A 282 -9.53 -20.49 -4.15
CA HIS A 282 -10.53 -19.52 -4.60
C HIS A 282 -11.15 -18.68 -3.45
N SER A 283 -10.35 -18.35 -2.44
CA SER A 283 -10.83 -17.66 -1.23
C SER A 283 -10.38 -16.20 -1.09
N ASP A 284 -9.35 -15.78 -1.83
CA ASP A 284 -8.73 -14.46 -1.74
C ASP A 284 -9.21 -13.48 -2.84
N SER A 285 -10.07 -12.54 -2.46
CA SER A 285 -10.65 -11.56 -3.40
C SER A 285 -9.63 -10.65 -4.07
N ASP A 286 -8.46 -10.43 -3.47
CA ASP A 286 -7.43 -9.57 -4.06
C ASP A 286 -6.69 -10.28 -5.19
N ILE A 287 -6.42 -11.58 -5.02
CA ILE A 287 -5.86 -12.42 -6.08
C ILE A 287 -6.85 -12.52 -7.23
N GLU A 288 -8.13 -12.73 -6.94
CA GLU A 288 -9.18 -12.76 -7.96
C GLU A 288 -9.22 -11.43 -8.73
N ALA A 289 -9.25 -10.29 -8.02
CA ALA A 289 -9.29 -8.98 -8.64
C ALA A 289 -8.04 -8.70 -9.50
N ALA A 290 -6.84 -9.05 -9.02
CA ALA A 290 -5.60 -8.93 -9.77
C ALA A 290 -5.61 -9.82 -11.03
N MET A 291 -6.01 -11.09 -10.88
CA MET A 291 -6.12 -12.05 -11.98
C MET A 291 -7.09 -11.54 -13.06
N LEU A 292 -8.27 -11.06 -12.67
CA LEU A 292 -9.27 -10.55 -13.61
C LEU A 292 -8.80 -9.27 -14.31
N ARG A 293 -8.06 -8.39 -13.62
CA ARG A 293 -7.41 -7.23 -14.25
C ARG A 293 -6.42 -7.70 -15.31
N ALA A 294 -5.49 -8.58 -14.96
CA ALA A 294 -4.50 -9.11 -15.89
C ALA A 294 -5.16 -9.81 -17.10
N LYS A 295 -6.22 -10.61 -16.85
CA LYS A 295 -7.00 -11.28 -17.89
C LYS A 295 -7.59 -10.30 -18.92
N ARG A 296 -8.18 -9.20 -18.45
CA ARG A 296 -8.79 -8.19 -19.35
C ARG A 296 -7.76 -7.53 -20.26
N HIS A 297 -6.55 -7.31 -19.77
CA HIS A 297 -5.48 -6.75 -20.59
C HIS A 297 -4.84 -7.78 -21.52
N ALA A 298 -4.65 -9.02 -21.07
CA ALA A 298 -4.09 -10.10 -21.87
C ALA A 298 -5.04 -10.55 -22.99
N TYR A 299 -6.33 -10.63 -22.67
CA TYR A 299 -7.39 -11.11 -23.56
C TYR A 299 -8.55 -10.11 -23.55
N PRO A 300 -8.39 -8.93 -24.18
CA PRO A 300 -9.48 -7.98 -24.29
C PRO A 300 -10.65 -8.68 -24.99
N PRO A 301 -11.89 -8.51 -24.50
CA PRO A 301 -13.05 -9.02 -25.20
C PRO A 301 -12.97 -8.49 -26.63
N ARG A 302 -13.16 -9.36 -27.62
CA ARG A 302 -13.37 -8.90 -28.99
C ARG A 302 -14.47 -7.86 -28.89
N GLU A 303 -14.21 -6.65 -29.37
CA GLU A 303 -15.29 -5.70 -29.62
C GLU A 303 -16.33 -6.51 -30.38
N GLU A 304 -17.50 -6.73 -29.77
CA GLU A 304 -18.65 -7.04 -30.57
C GLU A 304 -18.66 -5.90 -31.57
N GLU A 305 -18.33 -6.19 -32.83
CA GLU A 305 -18.54 -5.26 -33.92
C GLU A 305 -19.92 -4.72 -33.62
N HIS A 306 -19.99 -3.45 -33.19
CA HIS A 306 -21.23 -2.74 -33.20
C HIS A 306 -21.59 -2.80 -34.67
N ARG A 307 -22.42 -3.79 -35.02
CA ARG A 307 -23.20 -3.80 -36.23
C ARG A 307 -23.96 -2.50 -36.09
N SER A 308 -23.36 -1.46 -36.65
CA SER A 308 -24.01 -0.20 -36.91
C SER A 308 -25.37 -0.65 -37.44
N PRO A 309 -26.49 -0.25 -36.80
CA PRO A 309 -27.79 -0.62 -37.33
C PRO A 309 -27.71 -0.23 -38.79
N ARG A 310 -27.79 -1.24 -39.69
CA ARG A 310 -27.70 -1.03 -41.12
C ARG A 310 -28.61 0.15 -41.37
N ARG A 311 -28.03 1.30 -41.74
CA ARG A 311 -28.79 2.38 -42.35
C ARG A 311 -29.58 1.64 -43.43
N SER A 312 -30.89 1.56 -43.25
CA SER A 312 -31.79 1.14 -44.30
C SER A 312 -31.60 2.19 -45.39
N ASP A 313 -30.63 1.92 -46.25
CA ASP A 313 -30.50 2.57 -47.52
C ASP A 313 -31.84 2.30 -48.20
N ASP A 314 -32.52 3.39 -48.55
CA ASP A 314 -33.84 3.43 -49.17
C ASP A 314 -33.69 2.95 -50.62
N GLY A 315 -33.15 1.75 -50.77
CA GLY A 315 -32.84 1.07 -52.01
C GLY A 315 -34.11 0.40 -52.50
N ILE A 316 -34.75 1.03 -53.46
CA ILE A 316 -35.87 0.52 -54.24
C ILE A 316 -35.64 -0.97 -54.54
N ASP A 317 -36.54 -1.83 -54.06
CA ASP A 317 -36.56 -3.25 -54.37
C ASP A 317 -37.00 -3.45 -55.83
N TRP A 318 -36.03 -3.39 -56.74
CA TRP A 318 -36.25 -3.62 -58.17
C TRP A 318 -36.83 -5.02 -58.47
N GLY A 319 -36.66 -6.01 -57.57
CA GLY A 319 -37.28 -7.33 -57.73
C GLY A 319 -38.80 -7.27 -57.61
N LYS A 320 -39.29 -6.45 -56.67
CA LYS A 320 -40.73 -6.22 -56.48
C LYS A 320 -41.33 -5.38 -57.60
N VAL A 321 -40.62 -4.33 -58.04
CA VAL A 321 -41.05 -3.46 -59.16
C VAL A 321 -41.18 -4.25 -60.47
N VAL A 322 -40.22 -5.13 -60.78
CA VAL A 322 -40.27 -5.95 -62.00
C VAL A 322 -41.40 -6.98 -61.93
N SER A 323 -41.64 -7.57 -60.76
CA SER A 323 -42.75 -8.51 -60.57
C SER A 323 -44.12 -7.85 -60.76
N ASP A 324 -44.34 -6.66 -60.21
CA ASP A 324 -45.62 -5.95 -60.32
C ASP A 324 -45.89 -5.45 -61.75
N VAL A 325 -44.86 -5.06 -62.51
CA VAL A 325 -44.98 -4.69 -63.92
C VAL A 325 -45.31 -5.90 -64.80
N LEU A 326 -44.68 -7.05 -64.54
CA LEU A 326 -44.97 -8.29 -65.30
C LEU A 326 -46.37 -8.84 -65.02
N ILE A 327 -46.86 -8.71 -63.78
CA ILE A 327 -48.24 -9.12 -63.42
C ILE A 327 -49.29 -8.17 -64.05
N GLY A 328 -48.96 -6.90 -64.25
CA GLY A 328 -49.84 -5.92 -64.91
C GLY A 328 -49.99 -6.10 -66.43
N ILE A 329 -49.05 -6.78 -67.10
CA ILE A 329 -49.07 -7.01 -68.56
C ILE A 329 -49.80 -8.31 -68.94
N LEU A 330 -50.02 -9.21 -67.98
CA LEU A 330 -50.72 -10.49 -68.18
C LEU A 330 -52.19 -10.48 -67.71
N ARG A 331 -52.80 -9.28 -67.53
CA ARG A 331 -54.23 -9.12 -67.22
C ARG A 331 -54.96 -8.32 -68.28
#